data_AF-A0A496TSE2-F1
#
_entry.id   AF-A0A496TSE2-F1
#
_cell.length_a   1.000
_cell.length_b   1.000
_cell.length_c   1.000
_cell.angle_alpha   90.00
_cell.angle_beta   90.00
_cell.angle_gamma   90.00
#
_symmetry.space_group_name_H-M   'P 1'
#
loop_
_entity.id
_entity.type
_entity.pdbx_description
1 polymer ?
#
loop_
_entity_poly.entity_id
_entity_poly.type
_entity_poly.pdbx_seq_one_letter_code
_entity_poly.pdbx_strand_id
1 'polypeptide(L)'
;MPVWILLQPRDYLCSYLLYVSVIVGFVGLLFGGYAINYPSFTYFHSPELGTLFPILFITVACGAISGFHSLVASGTSSKQIDKENHARPIGYGGMLIEGLVALIALSTVVMVTKGNPVLKQSPLQIYAAGMGRFFEVFGLSAKLGQSFGLLALSTFLLTTLDTATRIARYVFQEFFAIQQKNFRYLATVATLVLPVIFALITLHDSAGNPIPAWKIIWPVFGATNQLLAALTLLIIFVWLNRLKKKTLFISLPMVFMLIVTLTALFMLILRFQFTIVGIVALILFILALFLIYETIGVFLNRGKY
;
A
#
# COMPACT_ATOMS: atom_id res chain seq x y z
N MET A 1 20.64 3.57 13.23
CA MET A 1 20.41 3.91 14.64
C MET A 1 19.72 2.74 15.31
N PRO A 2 19.94 2.50 16.61
CA PRO A 2 19.22 1.46 17.33
C PRO A 2 17.72 1.73 17.40
N VAL A 3 16.91 0.67 17.28
CA VAL A 3 15.45 0.75 17.18
C VAL A 3 14.82 1.43 18.41
N TRP A 4 15.35 1.15 19.61
CA TRP A 4 14.79 1.63 20.88
C TRP A 4 15.00 3.12 21.16
N ILE A 5 16.00 3.77 20.55
CA ILE A 5 16.36 5.16 20.87
C ILE A 5 15.42 6.16 20.19
N LEU A 6 14.96 5.86 18.97
CA LEU A 6 14.22 6.83 18.16
C LEU A 6 13.03 6.21 17.45
N LEU A 7 13.14 4.99 16.94
CA LEU A 7 12.08 4.36 16.17
C LEU A 7 10.91 3.98 17.07
N GLN A 8 11.18 3.28 18.18
CA GLN A 8 10.15 2.80 19.08
C GLN A 8 9.37 3.93 19.79
N PRO A 9 9.99 4.98 20.37
CA PRO A 9 9.24 6.09 20.98
C PRO A 9 8.43 6.90 19.95
N ARG A 10 9.00 7.15 18.76
CA ARG A 10 8.30 7.84 17.68
C ARG A 10 7.09 7.04 17.23
N ASP A 11 7.30 5.79 16.83
CA ASP A 11 6.23 4.94 16.29
C ASP A 11 5.13 4.76 17.33
N TYR A 12 5.47 4.67 18.62
CA TYR A 12 4.50 4.62 19.72
C TYR A 12 3.61 5.86 19.80
N LEU A 13 4.19 7.07 19.74
CA LEU A 13 3.42 8.33 19.70
C LEU A 13 2.56 8.43 18.44
N CYS A 14 3.10 8.01 17.30
CA CYS A 14 2.39 8.00 16.02
C CYS A 14 1.16 7.06 16.08
N SER A 15 1.32 5.89 16.71
CA SER A 15 0.22 4.93 16.89
C SER A 15 -0.92 5.50 17.72
N TYR A 16 -0.65 6.26 18.79
CA TYR A 16 -1.73 6.90 19.56
C TYR A 16 -2.55 7.88 18.74
N LEU A 17 -1.89 8.72 17.92
CA LEU A 17 -2.59 9.63 17.02
C LEU A 17 -3.48 8.87 16.03
N LEU A 18 -2.95 7.77 15.46
CA LEU A 18 -3.72 6.93 14.55
C LEU A 18 -4.91 6.27 15.25
N TYR A 19 -4.74 5.71 16.44
CA TYR A 19 -5.83 5.07 17.19
C TYR A 19 -6.93 6.06 17.54
N VAL A 20 -6.58 7.27 18.00
CA VAL A 20 -7.57 8.31 18.24
C VAL A 20 -8.27 8.71 16.93
N SER A 21 -7.54 8.84 15.81
CA SER A 21 -8.12 9.12 14.50
C SER A 21 -9.10 8.03 14.04
N VAL A 22 -8.76 6.76 14.27
CA VAL A 22 -9.63 5.61 13.96
C VAL A 22 -10.88 5.62 14.83
N ILE A 23 -10.76 5.86 16.13
CA ILE A 23 -11.90 5.91 17.05
C ILE A 23 -12.84 7.07 16.66
N VAL A 24 -12.29 8.27 16.48
CA VAL A 24 -13.08 9.44 16.10
C VAL A 24 -13.73 9.25 14.73
N GLY A 25 -12.98 8.75 13.75
CA GLY A 25 -13.52 8.46 12.42
C GLY A 25 -14.61 7.39 12.43
N PHE A 26 -14.44 6.33 13.23
CA PHE A 26 -15.44 5.27 13.37
C PHE A 26 -16.74 5.76 14.02
N VAL A 27 -16.64 6.46 15.17
CA VAL A 27 -17.81 7.06 15.83
C VAL A 27 -18.46 8.12 14.92
N GLY A 28 -17.64 8.96 14.29
CA GLY A 28 -18.11 9.95 13.35
C GLY A 28 -18.90 9.34 12.18
N LEU A 29 -18.45 8.20 11.66
CA LEU A 29 -19.13 7.47 10.60
C LEU A 29 -20.49 6.91 11.07
N LEU A 30 -20.56 6.35 12.29
CA LEU A 30 -21.78 5.76 12.82
C LEU A 30 -22.85 6.80 13.22
N PHE A 31 -22.44 7.93 13.79
CA PHE A 31 -23.35 8.89 14.41
C PHE A 31 -23.46 10.23 13.67
N GLY A 32 -22.66 10.46 12.63
CA GLY A 32 -22.63 11.74 11.93
C GLY A 32 -23.74 11.96 10.90
N GLY A 33 -24.52 10.93 10.52
CA GLY A 33 -25.69 11.10 9.66
C GLY A 33 -25.40 11.66 8.26
N TYR A 34 -24.19 11.48 7.73
CA TYR A 34 -23.79 12.08 6.46
C TYR A 34 -24.46 11.45 5.25
N ALA A 35 -24.99 12.28 4.35
CA ALA A 35 -25.51 11.83 3.06
C ALA A 35 -24.38 11.33 2.14
N ILE A 36 -24.61 10.19 1.48
CA ILE A 36 -23.72 9.67 0.43
C ILE A 36 -24.03 10.43 -0.87
N ASN A 37 -23.07 11.24 -1.34
CA ASN A 37 -23.26 12.13 -2.49
C ASN A 37 -22.90 11.50 -3.85
N TYR A 38 -22.64 10.18 -3.86
CA TYR A 38 -22.17 9.44 -5.03
C TYR A 38 -23.11 8.27 -5.32
N PRO A 39 -23.37 7.94 -6.60
CA PRO A 39 -24.14 6.76 -6.94
C PRO A 39 -23.40 5.50 -6.50
N SER A 40 -24.13 4.46 -6.11
CA SER A 40 -23.58 3.17 -5.71
C SER A 40 -22.85 2.45 -6.85
N PHE A 41 -23.22 2.75 -8.09
CA PHE A 41 -22.57 2.27 -9.30
C PHE A 41 -22.43 3.40 -10.31
N THR A 42 -21.27 3.47 -10.97
CA THR A 42 -21.00 4.41 -12.06
C THR A 42 -20.83 3.65 -13.37
N TYR A 43 -19.74 2.89 -13.49
CA TYR A 43 -19.38 2.16 -14.70
C TYR A 43 -18.31 1.10 -14.40
N PHE A 44 -18.20 0.10 -15.29
CA PHE A 44 -17.12 -0.90 -15.26
C PHE A 44 -15.85 -0.43 -15.97
N HIS A 45 -15.86 0.70 -16.66
CA HIS A 45 -14.71 1.23 -17.39
C HIS A 45 -14.54 2.72 -17.14
N SER A 46 -13.44 3.10 -16.50
CA SER A 46 -13.03 4.49 -16.30
C SER A 46 -12.23 4.98 -17.52
N PRO A 47 -12.57 6.13 -18.12
CA PRO A 47 -11.76 6.73 -19.19
C PRO A 47 -10.30 6.96 -18.79
N GLU A 48 -10.05 7.27 -17.51
CA GLU A 48 -8.73 7.62 -16.99
C GLU A 48 -7.95 6.42 -16.47
N LEU A 49 -8.60 5.36 -15.98
CA LEU A 49 -7.92 4.24 -15.32
C LEU A 49 -8.06 2.92 -16.08
N GLY A 50 -9.05 2.78 -16.96
CA GLY A 50 -9.36 1.55 -17.69
C GLY A 50 -10.48 0.75 -17.03
N THR A 51 -10.52 -0.55 -17.31
CA THR A 51 -11.54 -1.47 -16.76
C THR A 51 -11.40 -1.65 -15.25
N LEU A 52 -12.53 -1.77 -14.54
CA LEU A 52 -12.59 -1.95 -13.09
C LEU A 52 -11.82 -3.21 -12.66
N PHE A 53 -11.98 -4.31 -13.40
CA PHE A 53 -11.09 -5.46 -13.29
C PHE A 53 -10.00 -5.39 -14.36
N PRO A 54 -8.71 -5.53 -14.00
CA PRO A 54 -8.14 -5.72 -12.67
C PRO A 54 -7.73 -4.41 -11.97
N ILE A 55 -7.96 -3.23 -12.58
CA ILE A 55 -7.34 -1.98 -12.14
C ILE A 55 -7.72 -1.59 -10.71
N LEU A 56 -8.94 -1.88 -10.27
CA LEU A 56 -9.38 -1.65 -8.88
C LEU A 56 -8.47 -2.34 -7.86
N PHE A 57 -8.02 -3.56 -8.16
CA PHE A 57 -7.21 -4.36 -7.25
C PHE A 57 -5.76 -3.90 -7.17
N ILE A 58 -5.26 -3.17 -8.17
CA ILE A 58 -3.93 -2.54 -8.09
C ILE A 58 -4.03 -1.12 -7.54
N THR A 59 -5.15 -0.40 -7.71
CA THR A 59 -5.28 0.97 -7.19
C THR A 59 -5.65 1.00 -5.71
N VAL A 60 -6.44 0.02 -5.24
CA VAL A 60 -6.79 -0.18 -3.83
C VAL A 60 -5.95 -1.32 -3.26
N ALA A 61 -4.78 -0.99 -2.72
CA ALA A 61 -3.81 -1.99 -2.27
C ALA A 61 -4.03 -2.42 -0.81
N CYS A 62 -3.51 -1.65 0.15
CA CYS A 62 -3.22 -2.17 1.48
C CYS A 62 -4.44 -2.51 2.35
N GLY A 63 -5.63 -1.99 2.03
CA GLY A 63 -6.88 -2.32 2.74
C GLY A 63 -7.48 -3.69 2.41
N ALA A 64 -7.06 -4.35 1.32
CA ALA A 64 -7.57 -5.66 0.91
C ALA A 64 -6.49 -6.75 1.04
N ILE A 65 -5.30 -6.53 0.47
CA ILE A 65 -4.14 -7.40 0.61
C ILE A 65 -2.87 -6.59 0.31
N SER A 66 -1.78 -6.85 1.05
CA SER A 66 -0.55 -6.08 0.90
C SER A 66 0.69 -6.96 0.87
N GLY A 67 1.46 -6.87 -0.21
CA GLY A 67 2.79 -7.45 -0.31
C GLY A 67 3.80 -6.67 0.51
N PHE A 68 3.70 -5.33 0.56
CA PHE A 68 4.62 -4.52 1.35
C PHE A 68 4.60 -4.90 2.84
N HIS A 69 3.42 -5.22 3.39
CA HIS A 69 3.29 -5.69 4.76
C HIS A 69 4.03 -7.02 5.01
N SER A 70 4.19 -7.90 4.02
CA SER A 70 4.99 -9.12 4.22
C SER A 70 6.49 -8.83 4.35
N LEU A 71 7.00 -7.81 3.65
CA LEU A 71 8.37 -7.32 3.83
C LEU A 71 8.57 -6.65 5.20
N VAL A 72 7.62 -5.80 5.61
CA VAL A 72 7.67 -5.15 6.93
C VAL A 72 7.59 -6.20 8.05
N ALA A 73 6.67 -7.17 7.93
CA ALA A 73 6.48 -8.23 8.91
C ALA A 73 7.73 -9.10 9.06
N SER A 74 8.41 -9.45 7.96
CA SER A 74 9.63 -10.26 8.00
C SER A 74 10.85 -9.49 8.52
N GLY A 75 10.97 -8.19 8.23
CA GLY A 75 12.15 -7.39 8.56
C GLY A 75 12.10 -6.63 9.88
N THR A 76 10.91 -6.24 10.35
CA THR A 76 10.72 -5.32 11.49
C THR A 76 9.78 -5.86 12.56
N SER A 77 8.53 -6.19 12.23
CA SER A 77 7.54 -6.64 13.21
C SER A 77 7.95 -7.96 13.86
N SER A 78 8.49 -8.91 13.09
CA SER A 78 9.04 -10.18 13.61
C SER A 78 10.10 -10.00 14.70
N LYS A 79 10.85 -8.89 14.67
CA LYS A 79 11.93 -8.59 15.63
C LYS A 79 11.45 -7.82 16.87
N GLN A 80 10.20 -7.37 16.87
CA GLN A 80 9.57 -6.60 17.95
C GLN A 80 8.48 -7.39 18.67
N ILE A 81 8.11 -8.56 18.15
CA ILE A 81 7.15 -9.46 18.78
C ILE A 81 7.84 -10.18 19.95
N ASP A 82 7.29 -10.03 21.15
CA ASP A 82 7.83 -10.67 22.36
C ASP A 82 7.58 -12.19 22.41
N LYS A 83 6.44 -12.64 21.87
CA LYS A 83 5.97 -14.03 21.96
C LYS A 83 5.21 -14.44 20.70
N GLU A 84 5.31 -15.69 20.30
CA GLU A 84 4.67 -16.23 19.08
C GLU A 84 3.14 -16.03 19.08
N ASN A 85 2.49 -16.14 20.25
CA ASN A 85 1.05 -15.92 20.38
C ASN A 85 0.63 -14.46 20.09
N HIS A 86 1.55 -13.49 20.11
CA HIS A 86 1.28 -12.11 19.71
C HIS A 86 1.29 -11.93 18.17
N ALA A 87 1.88 -12.86 17.40
CA ALA A 87 1.97 -12.73 15.96
C ALA A 87 0.60 -12.64 15.27
N ARG A 88 -0.35 -13.47 15.70
CA ARG A 88 -1.72 -13.46 15.17
C ARG A 88 -2.47 -12.14 15.46
N PRO A 89 -2.61 -11.66 16.71
CA PRO A 89 -3.32 -10.41 16.97
C PRO A 89 -2.64 -9.20 16.33
N ILE A 90 -1.31 -9.15 16.26
CA ILE A 90 -0.59 -8.05 15.60
C ILE A 90 -0.79 -8.08 14.08
N GLY A 91 -0.55 -9.23 13.44
CA GLY A 91 -0.67 -9.35 11.99
C GLY A 91 -2.12 -9.23 11.49
N TYR A 92 -3.01 -10.06 12.03
CA TYR A 92 -4.43 -10.07 11.62
C TYR A 92 -5.18 -8.83 12.11
N GLY A 93 -4.96 -8.42 13.37
CA GLY A 93 -5.59 -7.22 13.91
C GLY A 93 -5.14 -5.95 13.21
N GLY A 94 -3.85 -5.85 12.84
CA GLY A 94 -3.32 -4.76 12.04
C GLY A 94 -4.05 -4.61 10.70
N MET A 95 -4.23 -5.72 9.97
CA MET A 95 -4.97 -5.72 8.69
C MET A 95 -6.45 -5.31 8.86
N LEU A 96 -7.11 -5.74 9.94
CA LEU A 96 -8.49 -5.33 10.22
C LEU A 96 -8.60 -3.82 10.49
N ILE A 97 -7.68 -3.27 11.28
CA ILE A 97 -7.65 -1.82 11.57
C ILE A 97 -7.33 -1.03 10.31
N GLU A 98 -6.42 -1.51 9.46
CA GLU A 98 -6.11 -0.86 8.17
C GLU A 98 -7.32 -0.87 7.22
N GLY A 99 -8.07 -1.96 7.17
CA GLY A 99 -9.35 -2.02 6.46
C GLY A 99 -10.35 -0.97 6.97
N LEU A 100 -10.43 -0.79 8.29
CA LEU A 100 -11.26 0.25 8.90
C LEU A 100 -10.77 1.67 8.53
N VAL A 101 -9.46 1.91 8.56
CA VAL A 101 -8.86 3.18 8.10
C VAL A 101 -9.23 3.47 6.64
N ALA A 102 -9.22 2.45 5.77
CA ALA A 102 -9.60 2.61 4.37
C ALA A 102 -11.08 2.99 4.21
N LEU A 103 -11.99 2.41 5.02
CA LEU A 103 -13.40 2.78 5.03
C LEU A 103 -13.62 4.21 5.54
N ILE A 104 -12.92 4.60 6.62
CA ILE A 104 -12.96 5.98 7.13
C ILE A 104 -12.46 6.94 6.04
N ALA A 105 -11.33 6.67 5.40
CA ALA A 105 -10.81 7.51 4.33
C ALA A 105 -11.80 7.62 3.14
N LEU A 106 -12.39 6.50 2.70
CA LEU A 106 -13.42 6.52 1.65
C LEU A 106 -14.63 7.37 2.06
N SER A 107 -15.07 7.24 3.31
CA SER A 107 -16.21 8.00 3.83
C SER A 107 -15.97 9.53 3.78
N THR A 108 -14.73 9.99 4.04
CA THR A 108 -14.36 11.42 3.92
C THR A 108 -14.54 11.99 2.51
N VAL A 109 -14.46 11.13 1.49
CA VAL A 109 -14.66 11.55 0.09
C VAL A 109 -16.14 11.52 -0.25
N VAL A 110 -16.85 10.43 0.06
CA VAL A 110 -18.25 10.25 -0.40
C VAL A 110 -19.26 11.14 0.32
N MET A 111 -18.92 11.68 1.50
CA MET A 111 -19.73 12.68 2.22
C MET A 111 -19.67 14.09 1.59
N VAL A 112 -18.73 14.33 0.66
CA VAL A 112 -18.51 15.63 0.03
C VAL A 112 -19.28 15.69 -1.28
N THR A 113 -20.00 16.78 -1.52
CA THR A 113 -20.76 16.96 -2.77
C THR A 113 -19.82 17.06 -3.98
N LYS A 114 -20.21 16.45 -5.10
CA LYS A 114 -19.46 16.52 -6.37
C LYS A 114 -19.23 17.98 -6.78
N GLY A 115 -18.01 18.28 -7.22
CA GLY A 115 -17.60 19.63 -7.63
C GLY A 115 -17.17 20.55 -6.49
N ASN A 116 -17.26 20.12 -5.23
CA ASN A 116 -16.75 20.89 -4.10
C ASN A 116 -15.22 21.14 -4.26
N PRO A 117 -14.73 22.38 -4.07
CA PRO A 117 -13.32 22.71 -4.21
C PRO A 117 -12.37 21.86 -3.36
N VAL A 118 -12.82 21.34 -2.21
CA VAL A 118 -12.03 20.45 -1.34
C VAL A 118 -11.57 19.21 -2.10
N LEU A 119 -12.37 18.68 -3.04
CA LEU A 119 -12.00 17.49 -3.82
C LEU A 119 -10.85 17.72 -4.80
N LYS A 120 -10.48 18.98 -5.07
CA LYS A 120 -9.30 19.34 -5.88
C LYS A 120 -8.02 19.47 -5.05
N GLN A 121 -8.15 19.45 -3.72
CA GLN A 121 -7.01 19.53 -2.80
C GLN A 121 -6.26 18.19 -2.73
N SER A 122 -5.14 18.17 -1.99
CA SER A 122 -4.39 16.94 -1.79
C SER A 122 -5.23 15.91 -1.01
N PRO A 123 -4.99 14.59 -1.20
CA PRO A 123 -5.69 13.55 -0.45
C PRO A 123 -5.63 13.75 1.07
N LEU A 124 -4.52 14.31 1.55
CA LEU A 124 -4.30 14.66 2.94
C LEU A 124 -5.28 15.74 3.44
N GLN A 125 -5.54 16.78 2.64
CA GLN A 125 -6.49 17.84 2.98
C GLN A 125 -7.94 17.36 2.89
N ILE A 126 -8.27 16.49 1.92
CA ILE A 126 -9.60 15.87 1.82
C ILE A 126 -9.90 15.03 3.07
N TYR A 127 -8.95 14.18 3.49
CA TYR A 127 -9.07 13.40 4.71
C TYR A 127 -9.25 14.29 5.93
N ALA A 128 -8.42 15.33 6.07
CA ALA A 128 -8.52 16.30 7.16
C ALA A 128 -9.90 16.98 7.20
N ALA A 129 -10.43 17.41 6.06
CA ALA A 129 -11.77 18.02 5.98
C ALA A 129 -12.87 17.07 6.48
N GLY A 130 -12.81 15.79 6.10
CA GLY A 130 -13.73 14.77 6.61
C GLY A 130 -13.56 14.50 8.11
N MET A 131 -12.32 14.44 8.60
CA MET A 131 -12.05 14.36 10.04
C MET A 131 -12.62 15.55 10.81
N GLY A 132 -12.60 16.76 10.22
CA GLY A 132 -13.26 17.93 10.77
C GLY A 132 -14.74 17.68 11.08
N ARG A 133 -15.46 17.11 10.12
CA ARG A 133 -16.88 16.75 10.30
C ARG A 133 -17.07 15.69 11.38
N PHE A 134 -16.23 14.65 11.39
CA PHE A 134 -16.31 13.60 12.41
C PHE A 134 -16.12 14.13 13.84
N PHE A 135 -15.31 15.17 14.03
CA PHE A 135 -15.14 15.82 15.33
C PHE A 135 -16.40 16.56 15.80
N GLU A 136 -17.24 17.08 14.88
CA GLU A 136 -18.47 17.80 15.24
C GLU A 136 -19.48 16.89 15.94
N VAL A 137 -19.45 15.58 15.67
CA VAL A 137 -20.25 14.55 16.38
C VAL A 137 -19.97 14.55 17.89
N PHE A 138 -18.75 14.93 18.28
CA PHE A 138 -18.34 15.04 19.69
C PHE A 138 -18.58 16.44 20.27
N GLY A 139 -19.25 17.34 19.54
CA GLY A 139 -19.41 18.74 19.93
C GLY A 139 -18.11 19.56 19.83
N LEU A 140 -17.09 19.04 19.13
CA LEU A 140 -15.82 19.72 18.93
C LEU A 140 -15.80 20.50 17.62
N SER A 141 -15.00 21.55 17.54
CA SER A 141 -14.91 22.37 16.33
C SER A 141 -14.31 21.58 15.15
N ALA A 142 -14.87 21.78 13.95
CA ALA A 142 -14.33 21.18 12.72
C ALA A 142 -12.88 21.57 12.44
N LYS A 143 -12.47 22.79 12.83
CA LYS A 143 -11.08 23.25 12.68
C LYS A 143 -10.11 22.40 13.49
N LEU A 144 -10.48 22.04 14.73
CA LEU A 144 -9.69 21.14 15.56
C LEU A 144 -9.58 19.76 14.91
N GLY A 145 -10.70 19.21 14.44
CA GLY A 145 -10.72 17.91 13.76
C GLY A 145 -9.89 17.90 12.47
N GLN A 146 -9.89 18.99 11.70
CA GLN A 146 -9.05 19.14 10.51
C GLN A 146 -7.57 19.16 10.86
N SER A 147 -7.16 19.98 11.84
CA SER A 147 -5.76 20.03 12.28
C SER A 147 -5.30 18.68 12.84
N PHE A 148 -6.16 18.01 13.62
CA PHE A 148 -5.88 16.69 14.15
C PHE A 148 -5.76 15.62 13.04
N GLY A 149 -6.72 15.56 12.12
CA GLY A 149 -6.70 14.61 11.01
C GLY A 149 -5.50 14.80 10.08
N LEU A 150 -5.13 16.06 9.82
CA LEU A 150 -3.92 16.42 9.09
C LEU A 150 -2.66 15.91 9.80
N LEU A 151 -2.55 16.15 11.12
CA LEU A 151 -1.43 15.69 11.92
C LEU A 151 -1.35 14.15 11.95
N ALA A 152 -2.45 13.47 12.31
CA ALA A 152 -2.50 12.02 12.43
C ALA A 152 -2.12 11.33 11.10
N LEU A 153 -2.70 11.77 9.98
CA LEU A 153 -2.40 11.17 8.68
C LEU A 153 -0.98 11.52 8.20
N SER A 154 -0.50 12.76 8.41
CA SER A 154 0.88 13.13 8.05
C SER A 154 1.90 12.31 8.82
N THR A 155 1.68 12.15 10.12
CA THR A 155 2.54 11.34 10.98
C THR A 155 2.55 9.88 10.57
N PHE A 156 1.38 9.31 10.26
CA PHE A 156 1.28 7.97 9.69
C PHE A 156 2.08 7.82 8.39
N LEU A 157 1.93 8.76 7.45
CA LEU A 157 2.68 8.76 6.19
C LEU A 157 4.19 8.86 6.42
N LEU A 158 4.64 9.67 7.37
CA LEU A 158 6.06 9.80 7.71
C LEU A 158 6.65 8.50 8.27
N THR A 159 5.93 7.77 9.13
CA THR A 159 6.39 6.48 9.64
C THR A 159 6.49 5.42 8.54
N THR A 160 5.55 5.41 7.59
CA THR A 160 5.59 4.55 6.41
C THR A 160 6.77 4.90 5.51
N LEU A 161 7.03 6.20 5.29
CA LEU A 161 8.16 6.67 4.48
C LEU A 161 9.52 6.28 5.09
N ASP A 162 9.68 6.43 6.41
CA ASP A 162 10.88 5.99 7.13
C ASP A 162 11.12 4.48 6.95
N THR A 163 10.07 3.67 7.09
CA THR A 163 10.17 2.22 6.89
C THR A 163 10.49 1.87 5.44
N ALA A 164 9.82 2.50 4.47
CA ALA A 164 10.04 2.26 3.05
C ALA A 164 11.46 2.61 2.60
N THR A 165 11.97 3.79 3.00
CA THR A 165 13.33 4.22 2.67
C THR A 165 14.40 3.32 3.30
N ARG A 166 14.16 2.84 4.53
CA ARG A 166 15.03 1.87 5.19
C ARG A 166 15.06 0.52 4.46
N ILE A 167 13.89 -0.03 4.11
CA ILE A 167 13.79 -1.31 3.39
C ILE A 167 14.41 -1.17 1.99
N ALA A 168 14.13 -0.09 1.27
CA ALA A 168 14.71 0.17 -0.05
C ALA A 168 16.25 0.13 0.01
N ARG A 169 16.85 0.74 1.04
CA ARG A 169 18.30 0.66 1.26
C ARG A 169 18.79 -0.76 1.51
N TYR A 170 18.10 -1.56 2.32
CA TYR A 170 18.49 -2.95 2.55
C TYR A 170 18.43 -3.76 1.27
N VAL A 171 17.35 -3.64 0.50
CA VAL A 171 17.20 -4.30 -0.82
C VAL A 171 18.32 -3.89 -1.77
N PHE A 172 18.68 -2.59 -1.81
CA PHE A 172 19.78 -2.11 -2.64
C PHE A 172 21.14 -2.70 -2.22
N GLN A 173 21.41 -2.74 -0.91
CA GLN A 173 22.66 -3.32 -0.39
C GLN A 173 22.76 -4.82 -0.67
N GLU A 174 21.65 -5.54 -0.55
CA GLU A 174 21.56 -6.97 -0.86
C GLU A 174 21.75 -7.24 -2.35
N PHE A 175 21.09 -6.45 -3.22
CA PHE A 175 21.16 -6.61 -4.67
C PHE A 175 22.59 -6.46 -5.22
N PHE A 176 23.38 -5.54 -4.66
CA PHE A 176 24.78 -5.34 -5.06
C PHE A 176 25.79 -6.08 -4.18
N ALA A 177 25.34 -6.94 -3.26
CA ALA A 177 26.18 -7.65 -2.28
C ALA A 177 27.14 -6.72 -1.48
N ILE A 178 26.74 -5.46 -1.26
CA ILE A 178 27.58 -4.44 -0.61
C ILE A 178 27.40 -4.55 0.91
N GLN A 179 28.21 -5.41 1.54
CA GLN A 179 28.16 -5.66 3.00
C GLN A 179 29.02 -4.69 3.83
N GLN A 180 29.78 -3.78 3.19
CA GLN A 180 30.70 -2.88 3.90
C GLN A 180 29.97 -1.72 4.60
N LYS A 181 30.28 -1.48 5.89
CA LYS A 181 29.70 -0.41 6.73
C LYS A 181 29.83 1.00 6.13
N ASN A 182 30.89 1.28 5.36
CA ASN A 182 31.14 2.61 4.77
C ASN A 182 30.20 2.95 3.61
N PHE A 183 29.56 1.97 2.99
CA PHE A 183 28.66 2.17 1.85
C PHE A 183 27.22 2.48 2.25
N ARG A 184 26.90 2.52 3.54
CA ARG A 184 25.52 2.77 4.01
C ARG A 184 24.95 4.09 3.48
N TYR A 185 25.76 5.14 3.45
CA TYR A 185 25.32 6.48 3.06
C TYR A 185 25.15 6.57 1.55
N LEU A 186 26.08 5.99 0.79
CA LEU A 186 26.01 5.92 -0.67
C LEU A 186 24.79 5.10 -1.11
N ALA A 187 24.51 3.97 -0.45
CA ALA A 187 23.30 3.19 -0.70
C ALA A 187 22.03 4.01 -0.39
N THR A 188 21.97 4.75 0.73
CA THR A 188 20.85 5.65 1.01
C THR A 188 20.65 6.66 -0.10
N VAL A 189 21.72 7.38 -0.49
CA VAL A 189 21.65 8.41 -1.53
C VAL A 189 21.16 7.78 -2.84
N ALA A 190 21.76 6.68 -3.27
CA ALA A 190 21.37 5.97 -4.49
C ALA A 190 19.88 5.57 -4.48
N THR A 191 19.37 5.06 -3.36
CA THR A 191 17.95 4.70 -3.24
C THR A 191 16.99 5.89 -3.25
N LEU A 192 17.45 7.08 -2.88
CA LEU A 192 16.63 8.30 -2.83
C LEU A 192 16.67 9.12 -4.12
N VAL A 193 17.67 8.93 -4.99
CA VAL A 193 17.79 9.68 -6.25
C VAL A 193 16.51 9.59 -7.07
N LEU A 194 16.02 8.37 -7.32
CA LEU A 194 14.85 8.15 -8.18
C LEU A 194 13.56 8.74 -7.57
N PRO A 195 13.23 8.49 -6.28
CA PRO A 195 12.11 9.17 -5.61
C PRO A 195 12.19 10.70 -5.66
N VAL A 196 13.38 11.29 -5.46
CA VAL A 196 13.57 12.75 -5.50
C VAL A 196 13.33 13.31 -6.89
N ILE A 197 13.83 12.64 -7.94
CA ILE A 197 13.55 13.03 -9.32
C ILE A 197 12.03 13.03 -9.55
N PHE A 198 11.34 11.94 -9.19
CA PHE A 198 9.88 11.86 -9.35
C PHE A 198 9.11 12.90 -8.52
N ALA A 199 9.64 13.34 -7.38
CA ALA A 199 9.04 14.39 -6.57
C ALA A 199 9.19 15.80 -7.17
N LEU A 200 10.23 16.01 -8.00
CA LEU A 200 10.56 17.32 -8.59
C LEU A 200 10.04 17.49 -10.02
N ILE A 201 9.75 16.39 -10.74
CA ILE A 201 9.20 16.48 -12.09
C ILE A 201 7.69 16.74 -12.08
N THR A 202 7.24 17.63 -12.95
CA THR A 202 5.83 17.79 -13.31
C THR A 202 5.55 16.99 -14.57
N LEU A 203 4.75 15.93 -14.43
CA LEU A 203 4.28 15.15 -15.58
C LEU A 203 3.01 15.81 -16.13
N HIS A 204 2.72 15.60 -17.41
CA HIS A 204 1.53 16.14 -18.06
C HIS A 204 0.61 15.01 -18.52
N ASP A 205 -0.70 15.22 -18.44
CA ASP A 205 -1.68 14.29 -19.00
C ASP A 205 -1.75 14.39 -20.53
N SER A 206 -2.55 13.53 -21.16
CA SER A 206 -2.77 13.54 -22.61
C SER A 206 -3.40 14.83 -23.15
N ALA A 207 -3.92 15.70 -22.27
CA ALA A 207 -4.49 17.01 -22.58
C ALA A 207 -3.53 18.17 -22.25
N GLY A 208 -2.30 17.88 -21.81
CA GLY A 208 -1.28 18.88 -21.49
C GLY A 208 -1.41 19.51 -20.09
N ASN A 209 -2.30 19.02 -19.22
CA ASN A 209 -2.43 19.53 -17.85
C ASN A 209 -1.37 18.92 -16.93
N PRO A 210 -0.79 19.70 -15.99
CA PRO A 210 0.17 19.17 -15.03
C PRO A 210 -0.53 18.19 -14.07
N ILE A 211 -0.03 16.95 -14.05
CA ILE A 211 -0.45 15.91 -13.13
C ILE A 211 0.68 15.54 -12.17
N PRO A 212 0.39 15.39 -10.87
CA PRO A 212 1.37 14.93 -9.91
C PRO A 212 1.96 13.56 -10.32
N ALA A 213 3.28 13.42 -10.28
CA ALA A 213 3.96 12.21 -10.73
C ALA A 213 3.47 10.94 -10.01
N TRP A 214 3.09 11.05 -8.74
CA TRP A 214 2.55 9.94 -7.97
C TRP A 214 1.30 9.31 -8.60
N LYS A 215 0.45 10.08 -9.29
CA LYS A 215 -0.77 9.55 -9.95
C LYS A 215 -0.43 8.60 -11.08
N ILE A 216 0.66 8.86 -11.81
CA ILE A 216 1.09 8.02 -12.94
C ILE A 216 1.78 6.75 -12.44
N ILE A 217 2.55 6.86 -11.36
CA ILE A 217 3.31 5.74 -10.79
C ILE A 217 2.40 4.80 -9.99
N TRP A 218 1.29 5.31 -9.45
CA TRP A 218 0.41 4.56 -8.55
C TRP A 218 -0.03 3.19 -9.07
N PRO A 219 -0.46 3.03 -10.34
CA PRO A 219 -0.85 1.72 -10.85
C PRO A 219 0.31 0.72 -10.89
N VAL A 220 1.53 1.15 -11.23
CA VAL A 220 2.71 0.27 -11.23
C VAL A 220 3.15 -0.06 -9.80
N PHE A 221 3.11 0.91 -8.88
CA PHE A 221 3.31 0.65 -7.46
C PHE A 221 2.32 -0.40 -6.94
N GLY A 222 1.04 -0.21 -7.26
CA GLY A 222 -0.03 -1.13 -6.96
C GLY A 222 0.21 -2.54 -7.48
N ALA A 223 0.52 -2.65 -8.77
CA ALA A 223 0.82 -3.93 -9.41
C ALA A 223 2.04 -4.61 -8.78
N THR A 224 3.09 -3.86 -8.44
CA THR A 224 4.27 -4.38 -7.73
C THR A 224 3.89 -4.92 -6.35
N ASN A 225 3.08 -4.18 -5.60
CA ASN A 225 2.59 -4.62 -4.29
C ASN A 225 1.74 -5.88 -4.39
N GLN A 226 0.90 -6.00 -5.41
CA GLN A 226 0.10 -7.22 -5.62
C GLN A 226 0.94 -8.41 -6.11
N LEU A 227 1.98 -8.17 -6.91
CA LEU A 227 2.94 -9.21 -7.28
C LEU A 227 3.65 -9.78 -6.05
N LEU A 228 4.09 -8.91 -5.15
CA LEU A 228 4.74 -9.31 -3.91
C LEU A 228 3.79 -10.04 -2.95
N ALA A 229 2.51 -9.63 -2.91
CA ALA A 229 1.47 -10.36 -2.17
C ALA A 229 1.27 -11.77 -2.74
N ALA A 230 1.14 -11.88 -4.07
CA ALA A 230 0.99 -13.15 -4.76
C ALA A 230 2.20 -14.07 -4.53
N LEU A 231 3.42 -13.53 -4.57
CA LEU A 231 4.65 -14.26 -4.28
C LEU A 231 4.70 -14.72 -2.82
N THR A 232 4.25 -13.89 -1.88
CA THR A 232 4.17 -14.28 -0.46
C THR A 232 3.22 -15.47 -0.29
N LEU A 233 2.02 -15.40 -0.89
CA LEU A 233 1.06 -16.51 -0.87
C LEU A 233 1.62 -17.78 -1.51
N LEU A 234 2.38 -17.64 -2.61
CA LEU A 234 3.05 -18.73 -3.30
C LEU A 234 4.09 -19.44 -2.41
N ILE A 235 4.91 -18.67 -1.71
CA ILE A 235 5.89 -19.22 -0.76
C ILE A 235 5.20 -19.97 0.38
N ILE A 236 4.15 -19.38 0.97
CA ILE A 236 3.39 -20.02 2.06
C ILE A 236 2.72 -21.31 1.54
N PHE A 237 2.17 -21.27 0.32
CA PHE A 237 1.57 -22.43 -0.33
C PHE A 237 2.57 -23.57 -0.51
N VAL A 238 3.75 -23.29 -1.08
CA VAL A 238 4.83 -24.29 -1.26
C VAL A 238 5.26 -24.87 0.10
N TRP A 239 5.45 -24.00 1.10
CA TRP A 239 5.88 -24.41 2.44
C TRP A 239 4.86 -25.33 3.13
N LEU A 240 3.58 -24.94 3.21
CA LEU A 240 2.54 -25.78 3.79
C LEU A 240 2.32 -27.08 3.02
N ASN A 241 2.46 -27.03 1.70
CA ASN A 241 2.38 -28.21 0.87
C ASN A 241 3.51 -29.20 1.20
N ARG A 242 4.74 -28.71 1.45
CA ARG A 242 5.86 -29.56 1.91
C ARG A 242 5.61 -30.16 3.30
N LEU A 243 4.93 -29.43 4.17
CA LEU A 243 4.47 -29.93 5.47
C LEU A 243 3.26 -30.88 5.40
N LYS A 244 2.78 -31.21 4.19
CA LYS A 244 1.58 -32.03 3.94
C LYS A 244 0.33 -31.51 4.67
N LYS A 245 0.23 -30.19 4.85
CA LYS A 245 -0.94 -29.52 5.43
C LYS A 245 -1.95 -29.16 4.33
N LYS A 246 -3.21 -28.91 4.71
CA LYS A 246 -4.24 -28.44 3.78
C LYS A 246 -3.83 -27.07 3.22
N THR A 247 -3.85 -26.90 1.90
CA THR A 247 -3.37 -25.67 1.23
C THR A 247 -4.46 -24.93 0.45
N LEU A 248 -5.68 -25.48 0.39
CA LEU A 248 -6.77 -24.94 -0.43
C LEU A 248 -7.12 -23.49 -0.10
N PHE A 249 -7.05 -23.11 1.19
CA PHE A 249 -7.39 -21.76 1.65
C PHE A 249 -6.38 -20.69 1.21
N ILE A 250 -5.16 -21.07 0.80
CA ILE A 250 -4.14 -20.16 0.27
C ILE A 250 -4.10 -20.21 -1.25
N SER A 251 -4.31 -21.39 -1.85
CA SER A 251 -4.23 -21.56 -3.30
C SER A 251 -5.24 -20.68 -4.05
N LEU A 252 -6.46 -20.53 -3.52
CA LEU A 252 -7.49 -19.71 -4.16
C LEU A 252 -7.11 -18.21 -4.19
N PRO A 253 -6.81 -17.55 -3.05
CA PRO A 253 -6.28 -16.19 -3.06
C PRO A 253 -5.01 -16.03 -3.90
N MET A 254 -4.10 -17.00 -3.86
CA MET A 254 -2.85 -16.97 -4.62
C MET A 254 -3.10 -16.91 -6.12
N VAL A 255 -3.89 -17.84 -6.66
CA VAL A 255 -4.21 -17.89 -8.10
C VAL A 255 -4.97 -16.63 -8.53
N PHE A 256 -5.94 -16.19 -7.72
CA PHE A 256 -6.68 -14.96 -7.99
C PHE A 256 -5.74 -13.76 -8.09
N MET A 257 -4.85 -13.58 -7.12
CA MET A 257 -3.91 -12.46 -7.11
C MET A 257 -2.90 -12.52 -8.25
N LEU A 258 -2.44 -13.72 -8.64
CA LEU A 258 -1.58 -13.89 -9.82
C LEU A 258 -2.29 -13.45 -11.10
N ILE A 259 -3.53 -13.90 -11.32
CA ILE A 259 -4.33 -13.52 -12.50
C ILE A 259 -4.53 -12.01 -12.54
N VAL A 260 -5.01 -11.42 -11.45
CA VAL A 260 -5.24 -9.98 -11.32
C VAL A 260 -3.96 -9.20 -11.65
N THR A 261 -2.83 -9.60 -11.07
CA THR A 261 -1.55 -8.92 -11.24
C THR A 261 -1.02 -9.03 -12.66
N LEU A 262 -1.06 -10.22 -13.27
CA LEU A 262 -0.59 -10.43 -14.64
C LEU A 262 -1.45 -9.66 -15.65
N THR A 263 -2.78 -9.72 -15.50
CA THR A 263 -3.68 -8.94 -16.37
C THR A 263 -3.45 -7.44 -16.20
N ALA A 264 -3.24 -6.95 -14.97
CA ALA A 264 -2.95 -5.55 -14.69
C ALA A 264 -1.65 -5.09 -15.35
N LEU A 265 -0.56 -5.84 -15.16
CA LEU A 265 0.74 -5.55 -15.75
C LEU A 265 0.67 -5.53 -17.27
N PHE A 266 -0.04 -6.51 -17.88
CA PHE A 266 -0.25 -6.54 -19.32
C PHE A 266 -0.98 -5.29 -19.82
N MET A 267 -2.06 -4.87 -19.15
CA MET A 267 -2.79 -3.64 -19.50
C MET A 267 -1.91 -2.39 -19.34
N LEU A 268 -1.07 -2.32 -18.30
CA LEU A 268 -0.13 -1.22 -18.11
C LEU A 268 0.93 -1.15 -19.20
N ILE A 269 1.46 -2.30 -19.66
CA ILE A 269 2.39 -2.36 -20.80
C ILE A 269 1.72 -1.81 -22.06
N LEU A 270 0.50 -2.25 -22.38
CA LEU A 270 -0.23 -1.76 -23.55
C LEU A 270 -0.56 -0.27 -23.47
N ARG A 271 -0.79 0.25 -22.26
CA ARG A 271 -1.13 1.66 -22.07
C ARG A 271 0.08 2.59 -22.09
N PHE A 272 1.16 2.18 -21.42
CA PHE A 272 2.33 3.02 -21.19
C PHE A 272 3.50 2.73 -22.16
N GLN A 273 3.44 1.65 -22.94
CA GLN A 273 4.37 1.34 -24.02
C GLN A 273 5.84 1.51 -23.61
N PHE A 274 6.64 2.28 -24.36
CA PHE A 274 8.07 2.51 -24.10
C PHE A 274 8.37 3.63 -23.09
N THR A 275 7.39 4.10 -22.33
CA THR A 275 7.66 5.02 -21.21
C THR A 275 8.33 4.27 -20.05
N ILE A 276 8.93 5.00 -19.10
CA ILE A 276 9.54 4.42 -17.90
C ILE A 276 8.57 3.49 -17.17
N VAL A 277 7.30 3.90 -17.07
CA VAL A 277 6.22 3.13 -16.41
C VAL A 277 5.95 1.81 -17.16
N GLY A 278 5.89 1.85 -18.49
CA GLY A 278 5.66 0.66 -19.32
C GLY A 278 6.84 -0.31 -19.28
N ILE A 279 8.09 0.19 -19.28
CA ILE A 279 9.30 -0.62 -19.13
C ILE A 279 9.33 -1.32 -17.77
N VAL A 280 9.04 -0.60 -16.68
CA VAL A 280 8.96 -1.21 -15.34
C VAL A 280 7.88 -2.27 -15.29
N ALA A 281 6.69 -2.01 -15.86
CA ALA A 281 5.63 -3.00 -15.94
C ALA A 281 6.03 -4.25 -16.74
N LEU A 282 6.77 -4.10 -17.84
CA LEU A 282 7.29 -5.21 -18.64
C LEU A 282 8.28 -6.07 -17.85
N ILE A 283 9.23 -5.44 -17.14
CA ILE A 283 10.19 -6.14 -16.29
C ILE A 283 9.46 -6.94 -15.21
N LEU A 284 8.49 -6.32 -14.52
CA LEU A 284 7.69 -6.97 -13.50
C LEU A 284 6.86 -8.14 -14.06
N PHE A 285 6.32 -8.00 -15.27
CA PHE A 285 5.56 -9.06 -15.93
C PHE A 285 6.44 -10.27 -16.25
N ILE A 286 7.63 -10.06 -16.82
CA ILE A 286 8.60 -11.12 -17.10
C ILE A 286 9.03 -11.81 -15.81
N LEU A 287 9.33 -11.03 -14.76
CA LEU A 287 9.70 -11.57 -13.45
C LEU A 287 8.57 -12.43 -12.85
N ALA A 288 7.32 -11.97 -12.96
CA ALA A 288 6.16 -12.72 -12.49
C ALA A 288 6.04 -14.08 -13.19
N LEU A 289 6.19 -14.12 -14.51
CA LEU A 289 6.16 -15.37 -15.28
C LEU A 289 7.30 -16.32 -14.91
N PHE A 290 8.51 -15.78 -14.74
CA PHE A 290 9.67 -16.56 -14.31
C PHE A 290 9.43 -17.23 -12.94
N LEU A 291 8.89 -16.49 -11.97
CA LEU A 291 8.61 -17.03 -10.63
C LEU A 291 7.51 -18.09 -10.64
N ILE A 292 6.49 -17.93 -11.48
CA ILE A 292 5.46 -18.96 -11.67
C ILE A 292 6.08 -20.23 -12.26
N TYR A 293 6.94 -20.08 -13.27
CA TYR A 293 7.65 -21.20 -13.88
C TYR A 293 8.52 -21.96 -12.87
N GLU A 294 9.36 -21.25 -12.11
CA GLU A 294 10.19 -21.85 -11.05
C GLU A 294 9.34 -22.59 -10.02
N THR A 295 8.20 -22.02 -9.64
CA THR A 295 7.32 -22.66 -8.66
C THR A 295 6.71 -23.95 -9.21
N ILE A 296 6.25 -23.96 -10.46
CA ILE A 296 5.78 -25.18 -11.11
C ILE A 296 6.90 -26.23 -11.13
N GLY A 297 8.13 -25.83 -11.43
CA GLY A 297 9.32 -26.69 -11.35
C GLY A 297 9.51 -27.34 -9.98
N VAL A 298 9.37 -26.58 -8.89
CA VAL A 298 9.42 -27.11 -7.52
C VAL A 298 8.29 -28.10 -7.23
N PHE A 299 7.10 -27.89 -7.80
CA PHE A 299 5.97 -28.81 -7.66
C PHE A 299 6.16 -30.12 -8.44
N LEU A 300 6.72 -30.05 -9.64
CA LEU A 300 6.96 -31.22 -10.47
C LEU A 300 8.13 -32.07 -9.95
N ASN A 301 9.14 -31.44 -9.35
CA ASN A 301 10.31 -32.10 -8.76
C ASN A 301 10.07 -32.70 -7.35
N ARG A 302 8.82 -32.96 -6.97
CA ARG A 302 8.36 -33.52 -5.68
C ARG A 302 9.00 -34.85 -5.23
N GLY A 303 9.89 -35.45 -6.02
CA GLY A 303 10.53 -36.73 -5.73
C GLY A 303 12.05 -36.72 -5.59
N LYS A 304 12.73 -35.55 -5.56
CA LYS A 304 14.21 -35.51 -5.57
C LYS A 304 14.91 -34.93 -4.32
N TYR A 305 14.19 -34.48 -3.30
CA TYR A 305 14.78 -34.03 -2.02
C TYR A 305 13.89 -34.37 -0.84
#